data_AF-A0A0A6CZZ4-F1
#
_entry.id   AF-A0A0A6CZZ4-F1
#
_cell.length_a   1.000
_cell.length_b   1.000
_cell.length_c   1.000
_cell.angle_alpha   90.00
_cell.angle_beta   90.00
_cell.angle_gamma   90.00
#
_symmetry.space_group_name_H-M   'P 1'
#
loop_
_entity.id
_entity.type
_entity.pdbx_description
1 polymer ?
#
loop_
_entity_poly.entity_id
_entity_poly.type
_entity_poly.pdbx_seq_one_letter_code
_entity_poly.pdbx_strand_id
1 'polypeptide(L)'
;MLATLTIPLAACGGKGDDKLGSQVEGAAENRADALEAAADNLEDRAEAVRDQGEKQGEAVDDADVNAAAMSNEQKAALVNGSAALR
;
A
#
# COMPACT_ATOMS: atom_id res chain seq x y z
N MET A 1 -4.35 67.83 -15.52
CA MET A 1 -2.96 67.32 -15.40
C MET A 1 -2.60 67.36 -13.93
N LEU A 2 -2.18 66.31 -13.24
CA LEU A 2 -1.43 65.10 -13.60
C LEU A 2 -1.82 64.07 -12.50
N ALA A 3 -2.66 63.07 -12.78
CA ALA A 3 -2.23 61.70 -13.08
C ALA A 3 -0.90 61.32 -12.41
N THR A 4 -0.96 60.61 -11.28
CA THR A 4 -0.33 59.28 -11.05
C THR A 4 -0.36 58.94 -9.57
N LEU A 5 -1.39 58.18 -9.16
CA LEU A 5 -1.31 57.32 -7.98
C LEU A 5 -0.39 56.15 -8.34
N THR A 6 0.92 56.34 -8.14
CA THR A 6 1.88 55.23 -8.21
C THR A 6 1.69 54.37 -6.97
N ILE A 7 0.74 53.43 -7.03
CA ILE A 7 0.71 52.30 -6.10
C ILE A 7 1.95 51.47 -6.44
N PRO A 8 2.94 51.33 -5.55
CA PRO A 8 4.11 50.51 -5.82
C PRO A 8 3.66 49.04 -5.73
N LEU A 9 3.19 48.49 -6.84
CA LEU A 9 2.59 47.16 -6.93
C LEU A 9 3.54 46.08 -7.48
N ALA A 10 4.87 46.25 -7.37
CA ALA A 10 5.79 45.29 -8.02
C ALA A 10 7.21 45.20 -7.42
N ALA A 11 7.37 45.23 -6.09
CA ALA A 11 8.66 44.91 -5.47
C ALA A 11 8.58 44.03 -4.20
N CYS A 12 7.48 43.31 -4.01
CA CYS A 12 7.35 42.26 -2.98
C CYS A 12 7.28 40.89 -3.66
N GLY A 13 8.22 40.61 -4.57
CA GLY A 13 8.29 39.35 -5.33
C GLY A 13 9.57 38.59 -4.98
N GLY A 14 9.43 37.32 -4.55
CA GLY A 14 10.54 36.36 -4.48
C GLY A 14 11.05 36.02 -3.08
N LYS A 15 10.16 35.75 -2.11
CA LYS A 15 10.63 35.18 -0.82
C LYS A 15 9.54 34.51 0.03
N GLY A 16 8.28 34.85 -0.18
CA GLY A 16 7.14 34.24 0.54
C GLY A 16 6.54 33.07 -0.23
N ASP A 17 6.41 33.23 -1.53
CA ASP A 17 5.96 32.24 -2.50
C ASP A 17 6.92 31.05 -2.62
N ASP A 18 8.24 31.30 -2.68
CA ASP A 18 9.24 30.21 -2.69
C ASP A 18 9.19 29.37 -1.40
N LYS A 19 9.02 30.02 -0.24
CA LYS A 19 8.86 29.34 1.05
C LYS A 19 7.56 28.56 1.16
N LEU A 20 6.48 29.05 0.55
CA LEU A 20 5.22 28.34 0.49
C LEU A 20 5.31 27.14 -0.45
N GLY A 21 5.98 27.29 -1.60
CA GLY A 21 6.27 26.22 -2.55
C GLY A 21 7.00 25.06 -1.88
N SER A 22 8.12 25.33 -1.20
CA SER A 22 8.87 24.28 -0.49
C SER A 22 8.07 23.61 0.64
N GLN A 23 7.15 24.34 1.30
CA GLN A 23 6.26 23.74 2.30
C GLN A 23 5.22 22.81 1.67
N VAL A 24 4.68 23.18 0.50
CA VAL A 24 3.75 22.34 -0.25
C VAL A 24 4.45 21.07 -0.75
N GLU A 25 5.66 21.22 -1.30
CA GLU A 25 6.50 20.11 -1.75
C GLU A 25 6.83 19.17 -0.59
N GLY A 26 7.38 19.68 0.51
CA GLY A 26 7.68 18.85 1.68
C GLY A 26 6.43 18.20 2.30
N ALA A 27 5.27 18.86 2.28
CA ALA A 27 4.02 18.23 2.72
C ALA A 27 3.55 17.12 1.78
N ALA A 28 3.82 17.23 0.48
CA ALA A 28 3.54 16.18 -0.49
C ALA A 28 4.50 15.00 -0.33
N GLU A 29 5.81 15.25 -0.17
CA GLU A 29 6.82 14.22 0.10
C GLU A 29 6.49 13.43 1.37
N ASN A 30 6.22 14.10 2.49
CA ASN A 30 5.84 13.41 3.74
C ASN A 30 4.59 12.51 3.58
N ARG A 31 3.63 12.90 2.72
CA ARG A 31 2.46 12.06 2.43
C ARG A 31 2.84 10.88 1.55
N ALA A 32 3.74 11.08 0.58
CA ALA A 32 4.24 10.01 -0.28
C ALA A 32 5.01 8.98 0.56
N ASP A 33 5.96 9.41 1.39
CA ASP A 33 6.72 8.53 2.28
C ASP A 33 5.81 7.70 3.20
N ALA A 34 4.74 8.32 3.73
CA ALA A 34 3.77 7.61 4.54
C ALA A 34 2.97 6.55 3.75
N LEU A 35 2.68 6.82 2.47
CA LEU A 35 2.03 5.86 1.59
C LEU A 35 2.98 4.72 1.19
N GLU A 36 4.25 5.03 0.92
CA GLU A 36 5.29 4.03 0.63
C GLU A 36 5.48 3.09 1.83
N ALA A 37 5.64 3.64 3.04
CA ALA A 37 5.75 2.82 4.25
C ALA A 37 4.51 1.93 4.50
N ALA A 38 3.31 2.42 4.16
CA ALA A 38 2.10 1.62 4.23
C ALA A 38 2.04 0.53 3.15
N ALA A 39 2.55 0.81 1.95
CA ALA A 39 2.63 -0.14 0.85
C ALA A 39 3.63 -1.26 1.18
N ASP A 40 4.81 -0.94 1.70
CA ASP A 40 5.80 -1.93 2.14
C ASP A 40 5.21 -2.86 3.21
N ASN A 41 4.50 -2.30 4.19
CA ASN A 41 3.83 -3.12 5.20
C ASN A 41 2.76 -4.05 4.61
N LEU A 42 2.07 -3.60 3.57
CA LEU A 42 1.06 -4.40 2.88
C LEU A 42 1.72 -5.51 2.03
N GLU A 43 2.87 -5.22 1.42
CA GLU A 43 3.67 -6.18 0.68
C GLU A 43 4.16 -7.30 1.59
N ASP A 44 4.76 -6.97 2.74
CA ASP A 44 5.21 -7.95 3.75
C ASP A 44 4.05 -8.87 4.19
N ARG A 45 2.86 -8.30 4.40
CA ARG A 45 1.67 -9.07 4.78
C ARG A 45 1.19 -9.97 3.65
N ALA A 46 1.23 -9.48 2.42
CA ALA A 46 0.86 -10.27 1.25
C ALA A 46 1.82 -11.43 1.03
N GLU A 47 3.12 -11.23 1.23
CA GLU A 47 4.14 -12.28 1.18
C GLU A 47 3.88 -13.34 2.26
N ALA A 48 3.65 -12.93 3.51
CA ALA A 48 3.31 -13.87 4.59
C ALA A 48 2.06 -14.74 4.27
N VAL A 49 1.04 -14.16 3.62
CA VAL A 49 -0.14 -14.91 3.16
C VAL A 49 0.22 -15.92 2.05
N ARG A 50 1.08 -15.53 1.10
CA ARG A 50 1.55 -16.43 0.03
C ARG A 50 2.36 -17.58 0.60
N ASP A 51 3.33 -17.31 1.47
CA ASP A 51 4.16 -18.32 2.13
C ASP A 51 3.31 -19.31 2.94
N GLN A 52 2.29 -18.82 3.65
CA GLN A 52 1.38 -19.68 4.37
C GLN A 52 0.56 -20.56 3.43
N GLY A 53 0.09 -20.01 2.30
CA GLY A 53 -0.62 -20.77 1.28
C GLY A 53 0.26 -21.84 0.62
N GLU A 54 1.52 -21.52 0.33
CA GLU A 54 2.50 -22.47 -0.21
C GLU A 54 2.74 -23.63 0.76
N LYS A 55 3.02 -23.33 2.04
CA LYS A 55 3.19 -24.36 3.09
C LYS A 55 1.96 -25.25 3.25
N GLN A 56 0.76 -24.68 3.14
CA GLN A 56 -0.48 -25.47 3.17
C GLN A 56 -0.60 -26.36 1.93
N GLY A 57 -0.26 -25.84 0.74
CA GLY A 57 -0.23 -26.60 -0.50
C GLY A 57 0.76 -27.76 -0.47
N GLU A 58 1.99 -27.52 0.02
CA GLU A 58 2.99 -28.56 0.24
C GLU A 58 2.48 -29.62 1.21
N ALA A 59 1.87 -29.23 2.34
CA ALA A 59 1.30 -30.18 3.29
C ALA A 59 0.14 -31.01 2.69
N VAL A 60 -0.66 -30.45 1.78
CA VAL A 60 -1.71 -31.17 1.03
C VAL A 60 -1.07 -32.25 0.15
N ASP A 61 0.00 -31.89 -0.58
CA ASP A 61 0.74 -32.80 -1.46
C ASP A 61 1.43 -33.91 -0.66
N ASP A 62 2.15 -33.54 0.40
CA ASP A 62 2.85 -34.47 1.31
C ASP A 62 1.89 -35.45 2.00
N ALA A 63 0.66 -35.02 2.30
CA ALA A 63 -0.38 -35.87 2.90
C ALA A 63 -1.02 -36.84 1.88
N ASP A 64 -0.66 -36.77 0.59
CA ASP A 64 -1.19 -37.58 -0.51
C ASP A 64 -2.72 -37.67 -0.49
N VAL A 65 -3.38 -36.51 -0.29
CA VAL A 65 -4.84 -36.50 -0.14
C VAL A 65 -5.54 -36.95 -1.42
N ASN A 66 -6.41 -37.95 -1.30
CA ASN A 66 -7.25 -38.37 -2.42
C ASN A 66 -8.38 -37.37 -2.66
N ALA A 67 -8.08 -36.28 -3.37
CA ALA A 67 -9.05 -35.25 -3.71
C ALA A 67 -10.26 -35.79 -4.50
N ALA A 68 -10.14 -36.90 -5.23
CA ALA A 68 -11.26 -37.50 -5.95
C ALA A 68 -12.30 -38.13 -5.00
N ALA A 69 -11.88 -38.56 -3.80
CA ALA A 69 -12.77 -39.11 -2.78
C ALA A 69 -13.37 -38.04 -1.85
N MET A 70 -12.96 -36.77 -1.97
CA MET A 70 -13.43 -35.68 -1.11
C MET A 70 -14.70 -35.03 -1.64
N SER A 71 -15.61 -34.69 -0.74
CA SER A 71 -16.76 -33.82 -1.04
C SER A 71 -16.28 -32.40 -1.35
N ASN A 72 -17.15 -31.60 -1.98
CA ASN A 72 -16.83 -30.21 -2.28
C ASN A 72 -16.61 -29.37 -1.01
N GLU A 73 -17.35 -29.67 0.06
CA GLU A 73 -17.21 -29.01 1.36
C GLU A 73 -15.85 -29.32 1.98
N GLN A 74 -15.36 -30.56 1.87
CA GLN A 74 -14.06 -30.95 2.39
C GLN A 74 -12.92 -30.29 1.60
N LYS A 75 -13.04 -30.20 0.27
CA LYS A 75 -12.09 -29.46 -0.58
C LYS A 75 -12.06 -27.99 -0.22
N ALA A 76 -13.24 -27.37 -0.06
CA ALA A 76 -13.35 -25.97 0.34
C ALA A 76 -12.75 -25.72 1.73
N ALA A 77 -12.90 -26.67 2.66
CA ALA A 77 -12.28 -26.55 3.99
C ALA A 77 -10.75 -26.58 3.93
N LEU A 78 -10.15 -27.40 3.05
CA LEU A 78 -8.69 -27.39 2.82
C LEU A 78 -8.23 -26.07 2.18
N VAL A 79 -8.91 -25.64 1.10
CA VAL A 79 -8.55 -24.39 0.38
C VAL A 79 -8.65 -23.16 1.29
N ASN A 80 -9.65 -23.13 2.17
CA ASN A 80 -9.84 -22.02 3.12
C ASN A 80 -8.98 -22.18 4.41
N GLY A 81 -8.16 -23.23 4.51
CA GLY A 81 -7.31 -23.50 5.67
C GLY A 81 -8.08 -23.81 6.96
N SER A 82 -9.37 -24.18 6.88
CA SER A 82 -10.22 -24.48 8.05
C SER A 82 -10.22 -25.96 8.44
N ALA A 83 -9.65 -26.84 7.62
CA ALA A 83 -9.36 -28.23 7.94
C ALA A 83 -7.87 -28.43 8.21
N ALA A 84 -7.53 -29.10 9.31
CA ALA A 84 -6.17 -29.55 9.57
C ALA A 84 -5.89 -30.86 8.80
N LEU A 85 -4.81 -30.88 8.02
CA LEU A 85 -4.21 -32.11 7.53
C LEU A 85 -3.52 -32.79 8.71
N ARG A 86 -3.77 -34.09 8.88
CA ARG A 86 -3.19 -34.89 9.96
C ARG A 86 -1.93 -35.59 9.49
#